data_AF-A0A8S4G8K0-F1
#
_entry.id   AF-A0A8S4G8K0-F1
#
_cell.length_a   1.000
_cell.length_b   1.000
_cell.length_c   1.000
_cell.angle_alpha   90.00
_cell.angle_beta   90.00
_cell.angle_gamma   90.00
#
_symmetry.space_group_name_H-M   'P 1'
#
loop_
_entity.id
_entity.type
_entity.pdbx_description
1 polymer ?
#
loop_
_entity_poly.entity_id
_entity_poly.type
_entity_poly.pdbx_seq_one_letter_code
_entity_poly.pdbx_strand_id
1 'polypeptide(L)'
;MIFHNISLVHPPPPHSYAVIFMHRQKSLEPFTRHFTGQKLLDMLDIQERGPNTTITVKPDSVDVLAPVLLRYKAAHSAGAILHVAFTTVSEYFWLLRAACESLSALGPRAVLYLAAAVSDFYVPKDRVYFWLLRAACESLSALGPRAVLYLAAAVSDFYVPKDRVPTHKMQSGSGAPVIQLHLVPKMLAPLVNLWMPSAYVVSFKLETDENLLIPKARAALDKYKHKMVVANMLQTRHHRVVLVTPESSQEILLTREEVHAGADIESPLVASIVQLHAASCGTDVTRAPLADCGPAPPR
;
A
#
# COMPACT_ATOMS: atom_id res chain seq x y z
N MET A 1 -3.22 5.81 -10.26
CA MET A 1 -3.18 6.16 -8.82
C MET A 1 -2.57 4.98 -8.11
N ILE A 2 -1.25 4.86 -8.13
CA ILE A 2 -0.63 3.88 -7.25
C ILE A 2 0.67 4.51 -6.77
N PHE A 3 0.59 5.05 -5.57
CA PHE A 3 1.75 5.35 -4.77
C PHE A 3 2.36 4.00 -4.43
N HIS A 4 3.47 3.65 -5.06
CA HIS A 4 4.07 2.32 -4.95
C HIS A 4 5.31 2.30 -4.08
N ASN A 5 5.73 3.47 -3.59
CA ASN A 5 6.91 3.55 -2.76
C ASN A 5 6.51 3.43 -1.30
N ILE A 6 6.76 2.25 -0.74
CA ILE A 6 6.70 2.06 0.70
C ILE A 6 8.02 2.61 1.27
N SER A 7 8.14 3.94 1.33
CA SER A 7 9.12 4.59 2.20
C SER A 7 8.83 4.32 3.70
N LEU A 8 7.73 3.61 4.02
CA LEU A 8 7.37 3.16 5.36
C LEU A 8 8.24 2.02 5.89
N VAL A 9 8.96 1.27 5.04
CA VAL A 9 9.71 0.08 5.52
C VAL A 9 10.97 0.45 6.30
N HIS A 10 11.49 1.68 6.16
CA HIS A 10 12.61 2.16 6.98
C HIS A 10 12.71 3.71 6.95
N PRO A 11 11.80 4.45 7.62
CA PRO A 11 12.15 5.79 8.07
C PRO A 11 13.30 5.68 9.09
N PRO A 12 14.16 6.69 9.23
CA PRO A 12 15.14 6.72 10.31
C PRO A 12 14.46 6.52 11.67
N PRO A 13 15.07 5.81 12.63
CA PRO A 13 14.54 5.64 13.98
C PRO A 13 14.10 6.99 14.57
N PRO A 14 13.01 7.05 15.37
CA PRO A 14 12.36 5.94 16.09
C PRO A 14 11.01 5.44 15.53
N HIS A 15 10.70 5.61 14.24
CA HIS A 15 9.33 5.38 13.71
C HIS A 15 9.21 4.24 12.68
N SER A 16 9.73 3.03 12.95
CA SER A 16 9.56 1.87 12.05
C SER A 16 8.13 1.31 12.07
N TYR A 17 7.61 0.90 10.90
CA TYR A 17 6.35 0.19 10.75
C TYR A 17 6.58 -1.19 10.15
N ALA A 18 5.81 -2.17 10.61
CA ALA A 18 5.60 -3.40 9.85
C ALA A 18 4.52 -3.16 8.78
N VAL A 19 4.77 -3.56 7.54
CA VAL A 19 3.91 -3.24 6.40
C VAL A 19 3.29 -4.51 5.81
N ILE A 20 1.96 -4.55 5.77
CA ILE A 20 1.22 -5.53 4.97
C ILE A 20 0.89 -4.85 3.64
N PHE A 21 1.59 -5.26 2.58
CA PHE A 21 1.41 -4.73 1.24
C PHE A 21 0.42 -5.58 0.45
N MET A 22 -0.85 -5.15 0.45
CA MET A 22 -1.87 -5.76 -0.39
C MET A 22 -1.87 -5.11 -1.77
N HIS A 23 -1.62 -5.91 -2.81
CA HIS A 23 -1.47 -5.41 -4.16
C HIS A 23 -2.12 -6.30 -5.20
N ARG A 24 -2.44 -5.71 -6.37
CA ARG A 24 -2.95 -6.48 -7.50
C ARG A 24 -1.81 -7.24 -8.16
N GLN A 25 -2.05 -8.48 -8.57
CA GLN A 25 -1.05 -9.24 -9.32
C GLN A 25 -0.66 -8.45 -10.59
N LYS A 26 0.65 -8.38 -10.87
CA LYS A 26 1.23 -7.59 -11.97
C LYS A 26 1.12 -6.06 -11.83
N SER A 27 0.78 -5.53 -10.66
CA SER A 27 1.02 -4.10 -10.35
C SER A 27 2.51 -3.86 -10.08
N LEU A 28 2.93 -2.60 -9.94
CA LEU A 28 4.27 -2.36 -9.42
C LEU A 28 4.31 -2.77 -7.94
N GLU A 29 5.48 -3.16 -7.49
CA GLU A 29 5.73 -3.58 -6.11
C GLU A 29 6.89 -2.77 -5.53
N PRO A 30 6.96 -2.66 -4.19
CA PRO A 30 8.08 -2.03 -3.50
C PRO A 30 9.40 -2.63 -3.98
N PHE A 31 10.43 -1.79 -4.07
CA PHE A 31 11.77 -2.15 -4.55
C PHE A 31 11.83 -2.51 -6.05
N THR A 32 11.02 -3.45 -6.53
CA THR A 32 11.08 -3.94 -7.92
C THR A 32 10.54 -2.94 -8.93
N ARG A 33 9.70 -1.96 -8.52
CA ARG A 33 9.22 -0.87 -9.39
C ARG A 33 10.34 -0.10 -10.11
N HIS A 34 11.53 -0.05 -9.51
CA HIS A 34 12.69 0.63 -10.07
C HIS A 34 13.30 -0.12 -11.27
N PHE A 35 12.98 -1.41 -11.44
CA PHE A 35 13.65 -2.33 -12.36
C PHE A 35 12.69 -3.01 -13.35
N THR A 36 11.63 -2.32 -13.79
CA THR A 36 10.61 -2.90 -14.66
C THR A 36 11.14 -3.22 -16.07
N GLY A 37 10.73 -4.39 -16.60
CA GLY A 37 11.04 -4.84 -17.96
C GLY A 37 12.45 -5.42 -18.12
N GLN A 38 13.05 -5.24 -19.30
CA GLN A 38 14.40 -5.76 -19.63
C GLN A 38 15.53 -5.03 -18.87
N LYS A 39 15.23 -3.89 -18.24
CA LYS A 39 16.19 -3.04 -17.53
C LYS A 39 16.96 -3.74 -16.42
N LEU A 40 16.37 -4.71 -15.71
CA LEU A 40 17.09 -5.43 -14.65
C LEU A 40 18.20 -6.31 -15.21
N LEU A 41 17.90 -7.05 -16.28
CA LEU A 41 18.88 -7.95 -16.91
C LEU A 41 20.01 -7.14 -17.54
N ASP A 42 19.71 -5.96 -18.06
CA ASP A 42 20.71 -5.03 -18.60
C ASP A 42 21.71 -4.52 -17.55
N MET A 43 21.34 -4.53 -16.27
CA MET A 43 22.21 -4.11 -15.15
C MET A 43 23.16 -5.23 -14.69
N LEU A 44 22.94 -6.46 -15.14
CA LEU A 44 23.74 -7.62 -14.76
C LEU A 44 24.85 -7.88 -15.80
N ASP A 45 25.95 -8.43 -15.33
CA ASP A 45 27.08 -8.85 -16.14
C ASP A 45 27.52 -10.25 -15.71
N ILE A 46 28.00 -11.04 -16.67
CA ILE A 46 28.42 -12.42 -16.45
C ILE A 46 29.94 -12.45 -16.51
N GLN A 47 30.59 -12.77 -15.39
CA GLN A 47 32.01 -13.03 -15.34
C GLN A 47 32.26 -14.53 -15.29
N GLU A 48 32.88 -15.05 -16.34
CA GLU A 48 33.38 -16.42 -16.38
C GLU A 48 34.81 -16.45 -15.83
N ARG A 49 34.98 -17.03 -14.63
CA ARG A 49 36.30 -17.28 -14.05
C ARG A 49 36.50 -18.79 -13.92
N GLY A 50 36.96 -19.42 -15.00
CA GLY A 50 37.20 -20.87 -15.05
C GLY A 50 35.89 -21.67 -14.97
N PRO A 51 35.76 -22.69 -14.09
CA PRO A 51 34.56 -23.50 -14.00
C PRO A 51 33.36 -22.79 -13.34
N ASN A 52 33.56 -21.59 -12.76
CA ASN A 52 32.53 -20.88 -12.02
C ASN A 52 32.05 -19.65 -12.80
N THR A 53 30.76 -19.65 -13.14
CA THR A 53 30.05 -18.47 -13.66
C THR A 53 29.56 -17.63 -12.50
N THR A 54 29.99 -16.36 -12.42
CA THR A 54 29.52 -15.40 -11.40
C THR A 54 28.73 -14.29 -12.08
N ILE A 55 27.56 -13.95 -11.54
CA ILE A 55 26.75 -12.83 -12.00
C ILE A 55 27.03 -11.62 -11.11
N THR A 56 27.47 -10.52 -11.71
CA THR A 56 27.78 -9.25 -11.03
C THR A 56 26.88 -8.13 -11.54
N VAL A 57 26.83 -7.02 -10.83
CA VAL A 57 26.13 -5.80 -11.28
C VAL A 57 27.14 -4.92 -12.00
N LYS A 58 26.74 -4.33 -13.14
CA LYS A 58 27.58 -3.36 -13.87
C LYS A 58 27.93 -2.18 -12.98
N PRO A 59 29.19 -1.66 -13.00
CA PRO A 59 29.61 -0.54 -12.17
C PRO A 59 28.67 0.67 -12.24
N ASP A 60 28.23 1.03 -13.45
CA ASP A 60 27.34 2.18 -13.70
C ASP A 60 25.92 2.02 -13.11
N SER A 61 25.54 0.80 -12.73
CA SER A 61 24.22 0.48 -12.17
C SER A 61 24.24 0.26 -10.65
N VAL A 62 25.43 0.25 -10.02
CA VAL A 62 25.59 -0.02 -8.59
C VAL A 62 24.90 1.06 -7.74
N ASP A 63 25.07 2.33 -8.10
CA ASP A 63 24.50 3.46 -7.33
C ASP A 63 22.97 3.45 -7.32
N VAL A 64 22.35 2.84 -8.32
CA VAL A 64 20.89 2.70 -8.41
C VAL A 64 20.41 1.43 -7.70
N LEU A 65 21.07 0.30 -7.93
CA LEU A 65 20.63 -1.00 -7.43
C LEU A 65 20.98 -1.24 -5.96
N ALA A 66 22.18 -0.86 -5.52
CA ALA A 66 22.68 -1.16 -4.18
C ALA A 66 21.80 -0.56 -3.07
N PRO A 67 21.38 0.73 -3.11
CA PRO A 67 20.52 1.29 -2.07
C PRO A 67 19.13 0.63 -2.00
N VAL A 68 18.61 0.15 -3.14
CA VAL A 68 17.33 -0.56 -3.19
C VAL A 68 17.47 -1.97 -2.64
N LEU A 69 18.53 -2.69 -3.04
CA LEU A 69 18.79 -4.05 -2.58
C LEU A 69 19.11 -4.12 -1.08
N LEU A 70 19.85 -3.15 -0.55
CA LEU A 70 20.13 -3.05 0.89
C LEU A 70 18.83 -2.89 1.70
N ARG A 71 17.94 -1.99 1.27
CA ARG A 71 16.64 -1.78 1.93
C ARG A 71 15.73 -3.01 1.82
N TYR A 72 15.72 -3.67 0.65
CA TYR A 72 15.01 -4.93 0.45
C TYR A 72 15.49 -6.01 1.43
N LYS A 73 16.81 -6.24 1.51
CA LYS A 73 17.37 -7.25 2.41
C LYS A 73 17.10 -6.93 3.88
N ALA A 74 17.26 -5.67 4.29
CA ALA A 74 16.96 -5.23 5.65
C ALA A 74 15.49 -5.50 6.01
N ALA A 75 14.55 -5.08 5.16
CA ALA A 75 13.12 -5.29 5.33
C ALA A 75 12.75 -6.77 5.50
N HIS A 76 13.30 -7.63 4.64
CA HIS A 76 13.05 -9.08 4.68
C HIS A 76 13.68 -9.74 5.91
N SER A 77 14.90 -9.36 6.29
CA SER A 77 15.58 -9.91 7.46
C SER A 77 14.88 -9.56 8.77
N ALA A 78 14.24 -8.38 8.84
CA ALA A 78 13.50 -7.92 10.00
C ALA A 78 12.04 -8.44 10.03
N GLY A 79 11.57 -9.15 9.00
CA GLY A 79 10.16 -9.52 8.88
C GLY A 79 9.22 -8.31 8.79
N ALA A 80 9.73 -7.15 8.34
CA ALA A 80 9.02 -5.87 8.39
C ALA A 80 8.06 -5.65 7.21
N ILE A 81 8.05 -6.54 6.20
CA ILE A 81 7.14 -6.47 5.06
C ILE A 81 6.52 -7.83 4.74
N LEU A 82 5.19 -7.85 4.56
CA LEU A 82 4.42 -9.00 4.10
C LEU A 82 3.70 -8.63 2.80
N HIS A 83 4.01 -9.35 1.72
CA HIS A 83 3.35 -9.18 0.43
C HIS A 83 2.10 -10.07 0.34
N VAL A 84 0.98 -9.48 -0.06
CA VAL A 84 -0.30 -10.19 -0.23
C VAL A 84 -0.89 -9.81 -1.59
N ALA A 85 -0.68 -10.68 -2.57
CA ALA A 85 -1.21 -10.47 -3.91
C ALA A 85 -2.69 -10.88 -3.98
N PHE A 86 -3.46 -10.16 -4.79
CA PHE A 86 -4.81 -10.54 -5.19
C PHE A 86 -5.06 -10.22 -6.65
N THR A 87 -6.07 -10.86 -7.23
CA THR A 87 -6.46 -10.66 -8.62
C THR A 87 -7.88 -10.11 -8.73
N THR A 88 -8.77 -10.53 -7.81
CA THR A 88 -10.19 -10.21 -7.87
C THR A 88 -10.65 -9.23 -6.79
N VAL A 89 -11.76 -8.53 -7.04
CA VAL A 89 -12.37 -7.63 -6.05
C VAL A 89 -12.91 -8.42 -4.84
N SER A 90 -13.42 -9.63 -5.07
CA SER A 90 -13.84 -10.49 -3.95
C SER A 90 -12.66 -10.87 -3.07
N GLU A 91 -11.53 -11.29 -3.67
CA GLU A 91 -10.29 -11.57 -2.92
C GLU A 91 -9.85 -10.35 -2.14
N TYR A 92 -9.80 -9.18 -2.78
CA TYR A 92 -9.46 -7.94 -2.12
C TYR A 92 -10.30 -7.69 -0.86
N PHE A 93 -11.63 -7.80 -0.94
CA PHE A 93 -12.49 -7.54 0.22
C PHE A 93 -12.33 -8.57 1.33
N TRP A 94 -12.19 -9.84 0.99
CA TRP A 94 -11.95 -10.88 2.00
C TRP A 94 -10.60 -10.72 2.68
N LEU A 95 -9.56 -10.40 1.90
CA LEU A 95 -8.23 -10.16 2.43
C LEU A 95 -8.21 -8.90 3.30
N LEU A 96 -8.83 -7.81 2.83
CA LEU A 96 -8.92 -6.57 3.58
C LEU A 96 -9.61 -6.79 4.93
N ARG A 97 -10.73 -7.52 4.92
CA ARG A 97 -11.45 -7.87 6.15
C ARG A 97 -10.57 -8.68 7.10
N ALA A 98 -9.92 -9.73 6.61
CA ALA A 98 -9.06 -10.57 7.44
C ALA A 98 -7.88 -9.79 8.04
N ALA A 99 -7.23 -8.91 7.26
CA ALA A 99 -6.18 -8.03 7.75
C ALA A 99 -6.70 -7.07 8.82
N CYS A 100 -7.86 -6.44 8.60
CA CYS A 100 -8.47 -5.54 9.58
C CYS A 100 -8.80 -6.26 10.89
N GLU A 101 -9.48 -7.40 10.83
CA GLU A 101 -9.86 -8.18 12.02
C GLU A 101 -8.62 -8.60 12.83
N SER A 102 -7.56 -9.01 12.14
CA SER A 102 -6.32 -9.45 12.79
C SER A 102 -5.48 -8.30 13.36
N LEU A 103 -5.55 -7.11 12.77
CA LEU A 103 -4.84 -5.91 13.24
C LEU A 103 -5.65 -5.09 14.24
N SER A 104 -6.89 -5.48 14.55
CA SER A 104 -7.80 -4.77 15.47
C SER A 104 -7.21 -4.51 16.84
N ALA A 105 -6.41 -5.46 17.36
CA ALA A 105 -5.73 -5.33 18.64
C ALA A 105 -4.71 -4.17 18.71
N LEU A 106 -4.21 -3.68 17.57
CA LEU A 106 -3.26 -2.56 17.54
C LEU A 106 -3.93 -1.20 17.75
N GLY A 107 -5.26 -1.13 17.55
CA GLY A 107 -6.05 0.07 17.75
C GLY A 107 -5.45 1.31 17.05
N PRO A 108 -5.18 2.40 17.78
CA PRO A 108 -4.66 3.64 17.19
C PRO A 108 -3.26 3.51 16.63
N ARG A 109 -2.52 2.45 16.94
CA ARG A 109 -1.16 2.22 16.41
C ARG A 109 -1.19 1.68 14.99
N ALA A 110 -2.33 1.18 14.51
CA ALA A 110 -2.47 0.68 13.15
C ALA A 110 -2.83 1.82 12.19
N VAL A 111 -2.12 1.88 11.06
CA VAL A 111 -2.45 2.77 9.94
C VAL A 111 -3.07 1.96 8.83
N LEU A 112 -4.20 2.39 8.30
CA LEU A 112 -4.75 1.85 7.05
C LEU A 112 -4.52 2.87 5.95
N TYR A 113 -3.62 2.56 5.03
CA TYR A 113 -3.26 3.41 3.91
C TYR A 113 -3.96 2.92 2.64
N LEU A 114 -5.07 3.57 2.28
CA LEU A 114 -6.01 3.10 1.27
C LEU A 114 -5.78 3.76 -0.10
N ALA A 115 -4.58 3.60 -0.69
CA ALA A 115 -4.18 4.17 -1.98
C ALA A 115 -4.71 3.41 -3.21
N ALA A 116 -5.72 2.60 -3.00
CA ALA A 116 -6.32 1.73 -3.98
C ALA A 116 -7.15 2.51 -5.02
N ALA A 117 -6.71 2.52 -6.29
CA ALA A 117 -7.35 3.23 -7.39
C ALA A 117 -8.50 2.46 -8.03
N VAL A 118 -9.72 2.84 -7.68
CA VAL A 118 -10.89 2.08 -8.13
C VAL A 118 -10.99 2.07 -9.67
N SER A 119 -10.93 0.89 -10.30
CA SER A 119 -11.11 0.63 -11.74
C SER A 119 -12.56 0.30 -12.05
N ASP A 120 -13.04 0.50 -13.28
CA ASP A 120 -14.48 0.51 -13.50
C ASP A 120 -15.18 -0.88 -13.53
N PHE A 121 -14.53 -2.04 -13.69
CA PHE A 121 -15.28 -3.31 -13.88
C PHE A 121 -14.77 -4.58 -13.15
N TYR A 122 -15.69 -5.42 -12.65
CA TYR A 122 -15.40 -6.73 -12.04
C TYR A 122 -16.44 -7.83 -12.34
N VAL A 123 -15.97 -9.07 -12.49
CA VAL A 123 -16.79 -10.30 -12.61
C VAL A 123 -16.29 -11.34 -11.59
N PRO A 124 -17.14 -11.89 -10.69
CA PRO A 124 -16.67 -12.78 -9.63
C PRO A 124 -16.25 -14.19 -10.08
N LYS A 125 -15.17 -14.72 -9.48
CA LYS A 125 -14.79 -16.15 -9.49
C LYS A 125 -14.37 -16.60 -8.08
N ASP A 126 -14.34 -17.92 -7.87
CA ASP A 126 -14.39 -18.57 -6.56
C ASP A 126 -13.11 -18.52 -5.70
N ARG A 127 -13.29 -18.94 -4.44
CA ARG A 127 -12.61 -18.50 -3.21
C ARG A 127 -11.56 -19.50 -2.69
N VAL A 128 -10.34 -19.04 -2.40
CA VAL A 128 -9.35 -19.83 -1.61
C VAL A 128 -8.50 -19.01 -0.59
N TYR A 129 -8.48 -17.67 -0.64
CA TYR A 129 -7.43 -16.89 0.06
C TYR A 129 -7.71 -16.48 1.52
N PHE A 130 -8.88 -16.85 2.08
CA PHE A 130 -9.33 -16.34 3.39
C PHE A 130 -8.46 -16.79 4.57
N TRP A 131 -7.99 -18.04 4.57
CA TRP A 131 -7.31 -18.63 5.73
C TRP A 131 -5.84 -18.22 5.85
N LEU A 132 -5.17 -17.98 4.72
CA LEU A 132 -3.74 -17.69 4.68
C LEU A 132 -3.42 -16.31 5.28
N LEU A 133 -4.22 -15.30 4.95
CA LEU A 133 -3.98 -13.95 5.43
C LEU A 133 -4.33 -13.80 6.91
N ARG A 134 -5.42 -14.43 7.36
CA ARG A 134 -5.78 -14.44 8.77
C ARG A 134 -4.64 -15.01 9.62
N ALA A 135 -4.10 -16.17 9.23
CA ALA A 135 -2.98 -16.79 9.92
C ALA A 135 -1.70 -15.90 9.90
N ALA A 136 -1.41 -15.25 8.77
CA ALA A 136 -0.27 -14.35 8.65
C ALA A 136 -0.41 -13.10 9.54
N CYS A 137 -1.59 -12.48 9.57
CA CYS A 137 -1.82 -11.32 10.40
C CYS A 137 -1.91 -11.65 11.90
N GLU A 138 -2.48 -12.80 12.28
CA GLU A 138 -2.42 -13.33 13.65
C GLU A 138 -0.96 -13.55 14.08
N SER A 139 -0.08 -14.00 13.17
CA SER A 139 1.36 -14.13 13.45
C SER A 139 2.08 -12.79 13.61
N LEU A 140 1.63 -11.74 12.89
CA LEU A 140 2.16 -10.38 13.01
C LEU A 140 1.69 -9.68 14.30
N SER A 141 0.60 -10.15 14.94
CA SER A 141 0.09 -9.57 16.20
C SER A 141 1.11 -9.67 17.35
N ALA A 142 2.03 -10.65 17.28
CA ALA A 142 3.09 -10.84 18.26
C ALA A 142 4.26 -9.83 18.15
N LEU A 143 4.33 -9.02 17.10
CA LEU A 143 5.52 -8.22 16.76
C LEU A 143 5.60 -6.81 17.39
N GLY A 144 4.70 -6.42 18.28
CA GLY A 144 4.80 -5.08 18.90
C GLY A 144 4.66 -3.95 17.85
N PRO A 145 5.24 -2.75 18.03
CA PRO A 145 4.64 -1.45 17.67
C PRO A 145 4.27 -1.25 16.18
N ARG A 146 3.11 -0.62 15.96
CA ARG A 146 2.71 0.11 14.74
C ARG A 146 2.76 -0.70 13.43
N ALA A 147 1.62 -1.25 13.02
CA ALA A 147 1.47 -1.87 11.70
C ALA A 147 0.82 -0.90 10.70
N VAL A 148 1.28 -0.89 9.46
CA VAL A 148 0.54 -0.29 8.33
C VAL A 148 -0.04 -1.38 7.46
N LEU A 149 -1.35 -1.35 7.26
CA LEU A 149 -1.99 -2.04 6.16
C LEU A 149 -1.98 -1.11 4.94
N TYR A 150 -1.11 -1.40 3.99
CA TYR A 150 -0.93 -0.61 2.77
C TYR A 150 -1.71 -1.27 1.64
N LEU A 151 -2.80 -0.62 1.22
CA LEU A 151 -3.64 -1.08 0.12
C LEU A 151 -3.28 -0.29 -1.14
N ALA A 152 -2.56 -0.93 -2.06
CA ALA A 152 -2.08 -0.33 -3.29
C ALA A 152 -2.67 -1.05 -4.48
N ALA A 153 -3.97 -0.89 -4.71
CA ALA A 153 -4.59 -1.71 -5.75
C ALA A 153 -5.82 -1.11 -6.39
N ALA A 154 -6.06 -1.48 -7.64
CA ALA A 154 -7.29 -1.11 -8.29
C ALA A 154 -8.43 -2.06 -7.91
N VAL A 155 -9.36 -1.58 -7.08
CA VAL A 155 -10.63 -2.26 -6.73
C VAL A 155 -11.68 -1.87 -7.76
N SER A 156 -12.74 -2.64 -8.02
CA SER A 156 -13.70 -2.18 -9.02
C SER A 156 -14.78 -1.23 -8.46
N ASP A 157 -15.23 -0.23 -9.23
CA ASP A 157 -16.38 0.62 -8.90
C ASP A 157 -17.69 -0.03 -9.36
N PHE A 158 -17.63 -0.92 -10.35
CA PHE A 158 -18.78 -1.66 -10.84
C PHE A 158 -18.52 -3.16 -10.97
N TYR A 159 -19.53 -3.99 -10.73
CA TYR A 159 -19.42 -5.44 -10.86
C TYR A 159 -20.64 -6.06 -11.54
N VAL A 160 -20.45 -7.24 -12.13
CA VAL A 160 -21.54 -8.09 -12.60
C VAL A 160 -21.92 -9.07 -11.47
N PRO A 161 -23.17 -9.05 -10.96
CA PRO A 161 -23.63 -10.03 -9.98
C PRO A 161 -23.43 -11.47 -10.49
N LYS A 162 -23.07 -12.41 -9.59
CA LYS A 162 -22.76 -13.80 -9.96
C LYS A 162 -23.89 -14.48 -10.76
N ASP A 163 -25.13 -14.21 -10.38
CA ASP A 163 -26.37 -14.66 -11.02
C ASP A 163 -26.57 -14.10 -12.43
N ARG A 164 -25.84 -13.04 -12.81
CA ARG A 164 -25.92 -12.38 -14.12
C ARG A 164 -24.67 -12.58 -14.98
N VAL A 165 -23.69 -13.35 -14.50
CA VAL A 165 -22.49 -13.67 -15.30
C VAL A 165 -22.86 -14.71 -16.34
N PRO A 166 -22.67 -14.44 -17.65
CA PRO A 166 -22.90 -15.44 -18.68
C PRO A 166 -22.01 -16.67 -18.44
N THR A 167 -22.63 -17.84 -18.26
CA THR A 167 -21.92 -19.12 -18.10
C THR A 167 -21.43 -19.69 -19.43
N HIS A 168 -21.96 -19.17 -20.54
CA HIS A 168 -21.64 -19.60 -21.90
C HIS A 168 -21.15 -18.43 -22.75
N LYS A 169 -20.43 -18.75 -23.82
CA LYS A 169 -19.91 -17.77 -24.79
C LYS A 169 -21.08 -16.92 -25.33
N MET A 170 -20.98 -15.60 -25.18
CA MET A 170 -21.97 -14.69 -25.75
C MET A 170 -21.96 -14.82 -27.27
N GLN A 171 -23.12 -15.08 -27.88
CA GLN A 171 -23.24 -15.23 -29.32
C GLN A 171 -23.36 -13.86 -30.00
N SER A 172 -22.64 -13.68 -31.11
CA SER A 172 -22.53 -12.39 -31.83
C SER A 172 -23.62 -12.16 -32.88
N GLY A 173 -24.61 -13.05 -32.99
CA GLY A 173 -25.62 -13.01 -34.06
C GLY A 173 -26.74 -11.98 -33.86
N SER A 174 -26.94 -11.47 -32.64
CA SER A 174 -28.09 -10.63 -32.28
C SER A 174 -27.75 -9.16 -32.01
N GLY A 175 -26.58 -8.69 -32.48
CA GLY A 175 -26.11 -7.31 -32.28
C GLY A 175 -25.03 -7.18 -31.19
N ALA A 176 -24.66 -5.93 -30.86
CA ALA A 176 -23.60 -5.65 -29.90
C ALA A 176 -24.00 -6.12 -28.49
N PRO A 177 -23.13 -6.85 -27.76
CA PRO A 177 -23.44 -7.33 -26.42
C PRO A 177 -23.57 -6.16 -25.45
N VAL A 178 -24.65 -6.15 -24.66
CA VAL A 178 -24.87 -5.16 -23.60
C VAL A 178 -24.40 -5.76 -22.27
N ILE A 179 -23.47 -5.09 -21.60
CA ILE A 179 -22.98 -5.48 -20.27
C ILE A 179 -23.62 -4.56 -19.23
N GLN A 180 -24.49 -5.11 -18.39
CA GLN A 180 -25.09 -4.37 -17.27
C GLN A 180 -24.25 -4.56 -16.01
N LEU A 181 -23.89 -3.44 -15.38
CA LEU A 181 -22.99 -3.40 -14.23
C LEU A 181 -23.69 -2.76 -13.04
N HIS A 182 -23.34 -3.21 -11.84
CA HIS A 182 -23.87 -2.71 -10.56
C HIS A 182 -22.77 -2.01 -9.78
N LEU A 183 -23.10 -0.98 -9.02
CA LEU A 183 -22.13 -0.29 -8.17
C LEU A 183 -21.60 -1.22 -7.07
N VAL A 184 -20.29 -1.22 -6.88
CA VAL A 184 -19.62 -1.94 -5.79
C VAL A 184 -19.92 -1.24 -4.46
N PRO A 185 -20.32 -1.98 -3.41
CA PRO A 185 -20.53 -1.40 -2.08
C PRO A 185 -19.29 -0.65 -1.58
N LYS A 186 -19.48 0.57 -1.08
CA LYS A 186 -18.38 1.40 -0.57
C LYS A 186 -17.92 0.87 0.80
N MET A 187 -16.75 0.23 0.83
CA MET A 187 -16.26 -0.49 2.01
C MET A 187 -15.58 0.38 3.08
N LEU A 188 -15.36 1.66 2.82
CA LEU A 188 -14.80 2.59 3.80
C LEU A 188 -15.64 2.68 5.07
N ALA A 189 -16.97 2.73 4.95
CA ALA A 189 -17.85 2.83 6.11
C ALA A 189 -17.78 1.58 7.01
N PRO A 190 -17.94 0.34 6.52
CA PRO A 190 -17.72 -0.86 7.32
C PRO A 190 -16.32 -0.94 7.95
N LEU A 191 -15.29 -0.55 7.20
CA LEU A 191 -13.91 -0.60 7.66
C LEU A 191 -13.67 0.34 8.85
N VAL A 192 -14.13 1.59 8.74
CA VAL A 192 -13.95 2.59 9.81
C VAL A 192 -14.92 2.35 10.97
N ASN A 193 -16.15 1.91 10.73
CA ASN A 193 -17.16 1.85 11.79
C ASN A 193 -17.27 0.49 12.48
N LEU A 194 -16.86 -0.60 11.82
CA LEU A 194 -17.06 -1.97 12.33
C LEU A 194 -15.74 -2.72 12.51
N TRP A 195 -14.85 -2.68 11.51
CA TRP A 195 -13.67 -3.55 11.52
C TRP A 195 -12.50 -2.98 12.32
N MET A 196 -12.22 -1.69 12.17
CA MET A 196 -11.02 -1.03 12.74
C MET A 196 -11.33 0.40 13.23
N PRO A 197 -12.24 0.61 14.21
CA PRO A 197 -12.70 1.94 14.60
C PRO A 197 -11.61 2.85 15.17
N SER A 198 -10.70 2.26 15.95
CA SER A 198 -9.61 3.01 16.57
C SER A 198 -8.44 3.27 15.64
N ALA A 199 -8.36 2.64 14.46
CA ALA A 199 -7.20 2.73 13.58
C ALA A 199 -7.09 4.09 12.87
N TYR A 200 -5.86 4.46 12.53
CA TYR A 200 -5.55 5.67 11.77
C TYR A 200 -5.75 5.43 10.27
N VAL A 201 -6.97 5.69 9.81
CA VAL A 201 -7.37 5.44 8.42
C VAL A 201 -7.06 6.66 7.54
N VAL A 202 -6.25 6.42 6.52
CA VAL A 202 -5.85 7.36 5.46
C VAL A 202 -6.47 6.90 4.14
N SER A 203 -7.30 7.74 3.53
CA SER A 203 -7.87 7.47 2.20
C SER A 203 -7.29 8.39 1.13
N PHE A 204 -7.53 8.06 -0.14
CA PHE A 204 -7.02 8.81 -1.28
C PHE A 204 -8.16 9.39 -2.12
N LYS A 205 -7.97 10.62 -2.57
CA LYS A 205 -8.89 11.30 -3.47
C LYS A 205 -8.13 11.86 -4.66
N LEU A 206 -8.56 11.49 -5.86
CA LEU A 206 -8.03 11.99 -7.11
C LEU A 206 -9.13 12.78 -7.81
N GLU A 207 -8.83 14.00 -8.22
CA GLU A 207 -9.75 14.84 -8.98
C GLU A 207 -9.01 15.48 -10.18
N THR A 208 -9.81 16.01 -11.11
CA THR A 208 -9.32 16.75 -12.28
C THR A 208 -9.72 18.23 -12.24
N ASP A 209 -10.56 18.61 -11.28
CA ASP A 209 -11.00 19.99 -11.02
C ASP A 209 -10.53 20.42 -9.62
N GLU A 210 -9.74 21.48 -9.58
CA GLU A 210 -9.13 22.01 -8.35
C GLU A 210 -10.18 22.53 -7.38
N ASN A 211 -11.29 23.07 -7.89
CA ASN A 211 -12.39 23.58 -7.07
C ASN A 211 -13.13 22.44 -6.36
N LEU A 212 -13.03 21.20 -6.85
CA LEU A 212 -13.70 20.04 -6.28
C LEU A 212 -12.81 19.23 -5.34
N LEU A 213 -11.48 19.41 -5.41
CA LEU A 213 -10.53 18.55 -4.71
C LEU A 213 -10.74 18.57 -3.19
N ILE A 214 -10.67 19.75 -2.57
CA ILE A 214 -10.81 19.92 -1.11
C ILE A 214 -12.25 19.69 -0.65
N PRO A 215 -13.30 20.22 -1.32
CA PRO A 215 -14.68 19.94 -0.92
C PRO A 215 -15.01 18.44 -0.93
N LYS A 216 -14.58 17.70 -1.96
CA LYS A 216 -14.82 16.25 -2.01
C LYS A 216 -13.99 15.46 -1.00
N ALA A 217 -12.77 15.92 -0.68
CA ALA A 217 -11.97 15.33 0.40
C ALA A 217 -12.66 15.51 1.77
N ARG A 218 -13.11 16.73 2.10
CA ARG A 218 -13.85 16.99 3.34
C ARG A 218 -15.17 16.23 3.42
N ALA A 219 -15.93 16.17 2.32
CA ALA A 219 -17.14 15.36 2.27
C ALA A 219 -16.88 13.87 2.52
N ALA A 220 -15.72 13.34 2.11
CA ALA A 220 -15.33 11.97 2.42
C ALA A 220 -14.98 11.79 3.91
N LEU A 221 -14.28 12.75 4.51
CA LEU A 221 -14.03 12.77 5.96
C LEU A 221 -15.33 12.80 6.74
N ASP A 222 -16.28 13.66 6.36
CA ASP A 222 -17.57 13.79 7.02
C ASP A 222 -18.41 12.52 6.91
N LYS A 223 -18.40 11.89 5.74
CA LYS A 223 -19.17 10.67 5.47
C LYS A 223 -18.62 9.44 6.18
N TYR A 224 -17.30 9.24 6.15
CA TYR A 224 -16.68 8.01 6.62
C TYR A 224 -15.99 8.14 7.98
N LYS A 225 -15.86 9.35 8.53
CA LYS A 225 -15.26 9.63 9.85
C LYS A 225 -13.85 9.05 10.03
N HIS A 226 -13.08 9.01 8.95
CA HIS A 226 -11.67 8.62 8.95
C HIS A 226 -10.78 9.85 9.18
N LYS A 227 -9.47 9.62 9.42
CA LYS A 227 -8.60 10.62 10.04
C LYS A 227 -8.00 11.59 9.02
N MET A 228 -7.76 11.13 7.79
CA MET A 228 -7.10 11.94 6.77
C MET A 228 -7.41 11.47 5.34
N VAL A 229 -7.49 12.42 4.41
CA VAL A 229 -7.55 12.19 2.97
C VAL A 229 -6.29 12.76 2.32
N VAL A 230 -5.58 11.96 1.54
CA VAL A 230 -4.54 12.44 0.62
C VAL A 230 -5.20 12.79 -0.70
N ALA A 231 -5.26 14.08 -1.01
CA ALA A 231 -5.97 14.65 -2.13
C ALA A 231 -4.99 15.15 -3.21
N ASN A 232 -5.14 14.66 -4.44
CA ASN A 232 -4.21 14.96 -5.54
C ASN A 232 -4.97 15.32 -6.81
N MET A 233 -4.40 16.22 -7.62
CA MET A 233 -4.86 16.48 -8.98
C MET A 233 -4.22 15.49 -9.96
N LEU A 234 -4.98 14.98 -10.93
CA LEU A 234 -4.49 13.99 -11.89
C LEU A 234 -3.20 14.42 -12.61
N GLN A 235 -3.11 15.70 -12.96
CA GLN A 235 -2.04 16.31 -13.74
C GLN A 235 -0.77 16.53 -12.91
N THR A 236 -0.91 16.81 -11.61
CA THR A 236 0.21 17.20 -10.73
C THR A 236 0.57 16.16 -9.67
N ARG A 237 -0.11 15.02 -9.66
CA ARG A 237 0.00 13.95 -8.64
C ARG A 237 1.41 13.44 -8.32
N HIS A 238 2.39 13.65 -9.20
CA HIS A 238 3.78 13.19 -9.03
C HIS A 238 4.67 14.23 -8.33
N HIS A 239 4.21 15.47 -8.20
CA HIS A 239 4.98 16.55 -7.60
C HIS A 239 4.16 17.37 -6.58
N ARG A 240 2.84 17.22 -6.53
CA ARG A 240 1.96 17.94 -5.61
C ARG A 240 0.89 17.02 -5.03
N VAL A 241 0.77 17.03 -3.71
CA VAL A 241 -0.27 16.31 -2.94
C VAL A 241 -0.75 17.21 -1.79
N VAL A 242 -2.02 17.09 -1.40
CA VAL A 242 -2.59 17.83 -0.28
C VAL A 242 -3.12 16.86 0.77
N LEU A 243 -2.59 16.95 1.98
CA LEU A 243 -3.10 16.25 3.16
C LEU A 243 -4.30 17.02 3.71
N VAL A 244 -5.46 16.39 3.74
CA VAL A 244 -6.71 17.00 4.25
C VAL A 244 -7.14 16.27 5.50
N THR A 245 -7.28 17.01 6.59
CA THR A 245 -7.86 16.58 7.88
C THR A 245 -9.17 17.34 8.11
N PRO A 246 -9.98 16.98 9.13
CA PRO A 246 -11.20 17.73 9.42
C PRO A 246 -10.93 19.21 9.74
N GLU A 247 -9.80 19.50 10.40
CA GLU A 247 -9.47 20.84 10.89
C GLU A 247 -8.57 21.64 9.94
N SER A 248 -7.73 20.97 9.14
CA SER A 248 -6.71 21.66 8.33
C SER A 248 -6.40 20.95 7.02
N SER A 249 -5.72 21.66 6.12
CA SER A 249 -5.13 21.11 4.91
C SER A 249 -3.68 21.56 4.78
N GLN A 250 -2.78 20.62 4.50
CA GLN A 250 -1.35 20.86 4.32
C GLN A 250 -0.94 20.40 2.92
N GLU A 251 -0.27 21.28 2.18
CA GLU A 251 0.27 20.96 0.86
C GLU A 251 1.70 20.44 0.97
N ILE A 252 2.02 19.45 0.13
CA ILE A 252 3.37 18.96 -0.11
C ILE A 252 3.65 19.13 -1.59
N LEU A 253 4.66 19.92 -1.91
CA LEU A 253 5.08 20.26 -3.26
C LEU A 253 6.58 19.98 -3.38
N LEU A 254 6.97 19.20 -4.39
CA LEU A 254 8.38 19.04 -4.75
C LEU A 254 8.88 20.31 -5.45
N THR A 255 10.07 20.74 -5.06
CA THR A 255 10.81 21.80 -5.75
C THR A 255 11.22 21.36 -7.15
N ARG A 256 11.58 22.32 -8.02
CA ARG A 256 12.04 21.99 -9.38
C ARG A 256 13.31 21.16 -9.33
N GLU A 257 14.19 21.47 -8.40
CA GLU A 257 15.47 20.79 -8.18
C GLU A 257 15.24 19.33 -7.78
N GLU A 258 14.31 19.07 -6.85
CA GLU A 258 13.92 17.71 -6.45
C GLU A 258 13.30 16.92 -7.59
N VAL A 259 12.43 17.54 -8.39
CA VAL A 259 11.84 16.88 -9.57
C VAL A 259 12.91 16.52 -10.60
N HIS A 260 13.88 17.41 -10.87
CA HIS A 260 15.00 17.13 -11.78
C HIS A 260 15.94 16.06 -11.23
N ALA A 261 16.11 16.00 -9.90
CA ALA A 261 16.87 14.94 -9.23
C ALA A 261 16.12 13.59 -9.18
N GLY A 262 14.90 13.50 -9.73
CA GLY A 262 14.10 12.28 -9.73
C GLY A 262 13.54 11.92 -8.35
N ALA A 263 13.35 12.91 -7.47
CA ALA A 263 12.74 12.72 -6.15
C ALA A 263 11.29 12.22 -6.27
N ASP A 264 10.90 11.40 -5.32
CA ASP A 264 9.59 10.76 -5.27
C ASP A 264 8.73 11.43 -4.20
N ILE A 265 7.57 11.98 -4.58
CA ILE A 265 6.65 12.71 -3.70
C ILE A 265 6.17 11.85 -2.52
N GLU A 266 6.19 10.53 -2.68
CA GLU A 266 5.89 9.53 -1.66
C GLU A 266 6.77 9.68 -0.41
N SER A 267 8.04 10.07 -0.56
CA SER A 267 8.96 10.18 0.59
C SER A 267 8.53 11.28 1.58
N PRO A 268 8.37 12.55 1.16
CA PRO A 268 7.85 13.60 2.05
C PRO A 268 6.38 13.35 2.46
N LEU A 269 5.57 12.74 1.60
CA LEU A 269 4.20 12.32 1.93
C LEU A 269 4.19 11.35 3.12
N VAL A 270 4.91 10.24 3.02
CA VAL A 270 4.98 9.22 4.07
C VAL A 270 5.54 9.81 5.37
N ALA A 271 6.58 10.64 5.30
CA ALA A 271 7.16 11.28 6.47
C ALA A 271 6.11 12.12 7.23
N SER A 272 5.32 12.91 6.48
CA SER A 272 4.24 13.73 7.06
C SER A 272 3.13 12.88 7.69
N ILE A 273 2.74 11.78 7.04
CA ILE A 273 1.73 10.85 7.58
C ILE A 273 2.21 10.20 8.88
N VAL A 274 3.47 9.77 8.92
CA VAL A 274 4.07 9.15 10.11
C VAL A 274 4.09 10.14 11.28
N GLN A 275 4.43 11.41 11.02
CA GLN A 275 4.43 12.46 12.04
C GLN A 275 3.02 12.71 12.57
N LEU A 276 2.03 12.89 11.69
CA LEU A 276 0.63 13.11 12.09
C LEU A 276 0.05 11.92 12.86
N HIS A 277 0.35 10.69 12.43
CA HIS A 277 -0.06 9.50 13.13
C HIS A 277 0.59 9.38 14.52
N ALA A 278 1.90 9.68 14.63
CA ALA A 278 2.59 9.68 15.91
C ALA A 278 1.98 10.69 16.89
N ALA A 279 1.64 11.89 16.41
CA ALA A 279 0.95 12.91 17.21
C ALA A 279 -0.44 12.43 17.65
N SER A 280 -1.18 11.74 16.78
CA SER A 280 -2.52 11.20 17.11
C SER A 280 -2.52 10.06 18.12
N CYS A 281 -1.40 9.33 18.26
CA CYS A 281 -1.30 8.21 19.20
C CYS A 281 -1.11 8.66 20.65
N GLY A 282 -0.74 9.92 20.91
CA GLY A 282 -0.30 10.39 22.22
C GLY A 282 1.07 9.78 22.58
N THR A 283 2.09 10.60 22.81
CA THR A 283 3.40 10.12 23.25
C THR A 283 3.31 9.52 24.65
N ASP A 284 3.24 8.20 24.73
CA ASP A 284 3.78 7.43 25.85
C ASP A 284 4.95 6.58 25.34
N VAL A 285 6.04 7.25 24.98
CA VAL A 285 7.30 6.62 24.55
C VAL A 285 8.31 6.71 25.68
N THR A 286 7.95 6.15 26.84
CA THR A 286 8.90 5.84 27.92
C THR A 286 8.55 4.51 28.57
N ARG A 287 8.80 3.39 27.87
CA ARG A 287 9.34 2.13 28.43
C ARG A 287 9.30 0.97 27.42
N ALA A 288 10.48 0.62 26.91
CA ALA A 288 11.13 -0.65 27.19
C ALA A 288 12.48 -0.64 26.46
N PRO A 289 13.62 -0.72 27.16
CA PRO A 289 14.88 -1.09 26.51
C PRO A 289 14.69 -2.49 25.93
N LEU A 290 15.14 -2.70 24.70
CA LEU A 290 15.40 -4.02 24.17
C LEU A 290 16.23 -4.77 25.21
N ALA A 291 15.67 -5.86 25.75
CA ALA A 291 16.41 -6.74 26.63
C ALA A 291 17.64 -7.22 25.86
N ASP A 292 18.80 -6.90 26.41
CA ASP A 292 20.10 -7.41 26.03
C ASP A 292 20.05 -8.94 26.13
N CYS A 293 19.96 -9.62 24.98
CA CYS A 293 20.11 -11.07 24.92
C CYS A 293 21.58 -11.41 25.18
N GLY A 294 21.94 -11.53 26.46
CA GLY A 294 23.22 -12.08 26.88
C GLY A 294 23.46 -13.49 26.31
N PRO A 295 24.73 -13.89 26.16
CA PRO A 295 25.07 -15.13 25.47
C PRO A 295 24.59 -16.35 26.26
N ALA A 296 24.01 -17.31 25.54
CA ALA A 296 23.57 -18.59 26.08
C ALA A 296 24.74 -19.37 26.73
N PRO A 297 24.51 -20.11 27.83
CA PRO A 297 25.57 -20.86 28.49
C PRO A 297 26.02 -22.07 27.64
N PRO A 298 27.30 -22.46 27.72
CA PRO A 298 27.82 -23.63 27.01
C PRO A 298 27.24 -24.93 27.59
N ARG A 299 27.05 -25.91 26.70
CA ARG A 299 26.64 -27.27 27.04
C ARG A 299 27.71 -28.03 27.82
#